data_AF-A0AAV0Y8P6-F1
#
_entry.id   AF-A0AAV0Y8P6-F1
#
_cell.length_a   1.000
_cell.length_b   1.000
_cell.length_c   1.000
_cell.angle_alpha   90.00
_cell.angle_beta   90.00
_cell.angle_gamma   90.00
#
_symmetry.space_group_name_H-M   'P 1'
#
loop_
_entity.id
_entity.type
_entity.pdbx_description
1 polymer ?
#
loop_
_entity_poly.entity_id
_entity_poly.type
_entity_poly.pdbx_seq_one_letter_code
_entity_poly.pdbx_strand_id
1 'polypeptide(L)'
;MLLFIEKGIRGGLVQASMRYAKANNPKVPDYDETLRKSWLIYQDCNNLYGWAMSQYMPTGGLEWVEAKLEGLNNLDDTSPIGRMYEVDVTYPVDLHDKHNDLPFLPENGIPAGSKVKKLMATFESKKNYVVHYRSLQQAIKNGLIVDKVCIILYMLNISPVDFHILPGKYSEVNGIFTDYLGVL
;
A
#
# COMPACT_ATOMS: atom_id res chain seq x y z
N MET A 1 3.75 -9.46 18.60
CA MET A 1 3.36 -8.18 17.97
C MET A 1 4.32 -7.79 16.84
N LEU A 2 5.64 -7.77 17.07
CA LEU A 2 6.63 -7.52 16.00
C LEU A 2 6.42 -8.38 14.75
N LEU A 3 6.36 -9.71 14.91
CA LEU A 3 6.14 -10.64 13.80
C LEU A 3 4.83 -10.39 13.03
N PHE A 4 3.81 -9.85 13.69
CA PHE A 4 2.54 -9.50 13.06
C PHE A 4 2.71 -8.29 12.13
N ILE A 5 3.40 -7.26 12.62
CA ILE A 5 3.71 -6.06 11.84
C ILE A 5 4.60 -6.44 10.65
N GLU A 6 5.68 -7.20 10.89
CA GLU A 6 6.57 -7.69 9.82
C GLU A 6 5.83 -8.51 8.76
N LYS A 7 4.90 -9.36 9.18
CA LYS A 7 4.02 -10.12 8.26
C LYS A 7 3.13 -9.20 7.41
N GLY A 8 2.85 -7.98 7.84
CA GLY A 8 2.13 -6.95 7.08
C GLY A 8 3.00 -6.07 6.18
N ILE A 9 4.33 -6.05 6.37
CA ILE A 9 5.24 -5.21 5.57
C ILE A 9 5.35 -5.75 4.14
N ARG A 10 5.21 -4.85 3.17
CA ARG A 10 5.37 -5.12 1.73
C ARG A 10 6.31 -4.08 1.12
N GLY A 11 7.12 -4.50 0.15
CA GLY A 11 7.99 -3.60 -0.61
C GLY A 11 7.26 -2.91 -1.77
N GLY A 12 8.03 -2.30 -2.66
CA GLY A 12 7.50 -1.75 -3.91
C GLY A 12 6.93 -2.83 -4.82
N LEU A 13 5.76 -2.58 -5.39
CA LEU A 13 5.14 -3.47 -6.37
C LEU A 13 5.74 -3.21 -7.76
N VAL A 14 6.26 -4.27 -8.39
CA VAL A 14 6.74 -4.24 -9.76
C VAL A 14 5.91 -5.22 -10.57
N GLN A 15 5.12 -4.69 -11.51
CA GLN A 15 4.20 -5.49 -12.32
C GLN A 15 4.21 -5.03 -13.77
N ALA A 16 4.10 -5.99 -14.69
CA ALA A 16 3.98 -5.75 -16.13
C ALA A 16 2.74 -6.50 -16.65
N SER A 17 1.58 -5.84 -16.60
CA SER A 17 0.28 -6.43 -16.96
C SER A 17 0.11 -6.61 -18.47
N MET A 18 0.71 -5.72 -19.26
CA MET A 18 0.82 -5.81 -20.71
C MET A 18 2.29 -5.89 -21.12
N ARG A 19 2.70 -7.00 -21.75
CA ARG A 19 4.12 -7.24 -22.10
C ARG A 19 4.61 -6.45 -23.31
N TYR A 20 3.70 -6.10 -24.22
CA TYR A 20 4.03 -5.35 -25.43
C TYR A 20 2.90 -4.38 -25.74
N ALA A 21 3.27 -3.12 -25.92
CA ALA A 21 2.37 -2.07 -26.34
C ALA A 21 3.07 -1.21 -27.39
N LYS A 22 2.34 -0.88 -28.44
CA LYS A 22 2.83 -0.04 -29.54
C LYS A 22 1.86 1.11 -29.75
N ALA A 23 2.38 2.33 -29.71
CA ALA A 23 1.59 3.51 -30.00
C ALA A 23 1.30 3.60 -31.50
N ASN A 24 0.09 4.00 -31.86
CA ASN A 24 -0.32 4.32 -33.22
C ASN A 24 -0.71 5.80 -33.28
N ASN A 25 0.20 6.69 -33.64
CA ASN A 25 -0.09 8.11 -33.77
C ASN A 25 0.82 8.77 -34.82
N PRO A 26 0.45 9.95 -35.36
CA PRO A 26 1.17 10.58 -36.47
C PRO A 26 2.65 10.92 -36.22
N LYS A 27 3.15 10.77 -34.98
CA LYS A 27 4.54 11.05 -34.62
C LYS A 27 5.44 9.81 -34.75
N VAL A 28 4.88 8.61 -34.97
CA VAL A 28 5.69 7.39 -35.17
C VAL A 28 5.85 7.07 -36.66
N PRO A 29 7.01 6.50 -37.10
CA PRO A 29 7.29 6.27 -38.51
C PRO A 29 6.33 5.31 -39.24
N ASP A 30 5.68 4.43 -38.49
CA ASP A 30 4.81 3.35 -38.96
C ASP A 30 3.34 3.57 -38.58
N TYR A 31 2.93 4.85 -38.54
CA TYR A 31 1.55 5.25 -38.29
C TYR A 31 0.61 4.75 -39.38
N ASP A 32 -0.51 4.14 -38.95
CA ASP A 32 -1.58 3.68 -39.81
C ASP A 32 -2.88 4.44 -39.48
N GLU A 33 -3.37 5.21 -40.45
CA GLU A 33 -4.62 5.99 -40.34
C GLU A 33 -5.87 5.13 -40.23
N THR A 34 -5.81 3.86 -40.67
CA THR A 34 -6.93 2.92 -40.59
C THR A 34 -7.12 2.36 -39.18
N LEU A 35 -6.07 2.39 -38.35
CA LEU A 35 -6.09 1.90 -36.99
C LEU A 35 -6.45 3.01 -36.00
N ARG A 36 -7.00 2.62 -34.84
CA ARG A 36 -7.30 3.56 -33.76
C ARG A 36 -6.03 4.26 -33.29
N LYS A 37 -6.11 5.58 -33.09
CA LYS A 37 -5.00 6.36 -32.53
C LYS A 37 -4.73 5.95 -31.07
N SER A 38 -3.48 5.71 -30.73
CA SER A 38 -3.03 5.36 -29.37
C SER A 38 -1.69 6.03 -29.03
N TRP A 39 -1.50 6.29 -27.74
CA TRP A 39 -0.34 6.97 -27.17
C TRP A 39 0.14 6.18 -25.96
N LEU A 40 1.44 6.21 -25.71
CA LEU A 40 2.03 5.69 -24.47
C LEU A 40 2.36 6.88 -23.57
N ILE A 41 2.03 6.76 -22.28
CA ILE A 41 2.34 7.76 -21.27
C ILE A 41 3.29 7.14 -20.25
N TYR A 42 4.33 7.90 -19.90
CA TYR A 42 5.20 7.59 -18.77
C TYR A 42 4.89 8.57 -17.65
N GLN A 43 4.53 8.04 -16.49
CA GLN A 43 4.24 8.82 -15.28
C GLN A 43 5.21 8.37 -14.19
N ASP A 44 5.81 9.35 -13.50
CA ASP A 44 6.71 9.11 -12.38
C ASP A 44 6.37 10.06 -11.24
N CYS A 45 6.35 9.51 -10.02
CA CYS A 45 6.00 10.25 -8.82
C CYS A 45 7.28 10.75 -8.14
N ASN A 46 7.49 12.06 -8.16
CA ASN A 46 8.61 12.68 -7.46
C ASN A 46 8.47 12.49 -5.94
N ASN A 47 9.49 11.88 -5.32
CA ASN A 47 9.58 11.68 -3.87
C ASN A 47 8.38 10.93 -3.24
N LEU A 48 8.01 9.79 -3.81
CA LEU A 48 6.88 8.96 -3.36
C LEU A 48 6.91 8.65 -1.85
N TYR A 49 8.07 8.25 -1.32
CA TYR A 49 8.21 7.96 0.11
C TYR A 49 8.13 9.22 0.98
N GLY A 50 8.68 10.36 0.53
CA GLY A 50 8.52 11.62 1.26
C GLY A 50 7.07 12.06 1.35
N TRP A 51 6.28 11.88 0.29
CA TRP A 51 4.84 12.12 0.33
C TRP A 51 4.13 11.18 1.31
N ALA A 52 4.49 9.88 1.31
CA ALA A 52 3.93 8.90 2.24
C ALA A 52 4.29 9.19 3.72
N MET A 53 5.53 9.63 3.98
CA MET A 53 5.96 10.06 5.32
C MET A 53 5.31 11.37 5.77
N SER A 54 4.73 12.14 4.83
CA SER A 54 3.93 13.32 5.12
C SER A 54 2.46 12.99 5.41
N GLN A 55 2.10 11.71 5.54
CA GLN A 55 0.78 11.26 5.98
C GLN A 55 0.76 10.93 7.48
N TYR A 56 -0.42 10.80 8.07
CA TYR A 56 -0.56 10.30 9.45
C TYR A 56 0.00 8.88 9.55
N MET A 57 0.99 8.70 10.44
CA MET A 57 1.68 7.43 10.62
C MET A 57 1.51 6.88 12.05
N PRO A 58 1.48 5.55 12.21
CA PRO A 58 1.42 4.93 13.51
C PRO A 58 2.73 5.16 14.29
N THR A 59 2.64 5.65 15.52
CA THR A 59 3.79 5.97 16.38
C THR A 59 3.86 5.13 17.65
N GLY A 60 2.74 4.57 18.11
CA GLY A 60 2.70 3.81 19.35
C GLY A 60 1.29 3.37 19.76
N GLY A 61 1.09 3.16 21.06
CA GLY A 61 -0.20 2.75 21.63
C GLY A 61 -0.70 1.42 21.10
N LEU A 62 0.20 0.46 20.91
CA LEU A 62 -0.12 -0.82 20.28
C LEU A 62 -0.91 -1.72 21.23
N GLU A 63 -2.12 -2.09 20.82
CA GLU A 63 -3.02 -2.92 21.63
C GLU A 63 -3.77 -3.94 20.76
N TRP A 64 -3.92 -5.16 21.26
CA TRP A 64 -4.78 -6.16 20.63
C TRP A 64 -6.23 -5.87 20.99
N VAL A 65 -7.09 -5.73 19.98
CA VAL A 65 -8.52 -5.48 20.17
C VAL A 65 -9.36 -6.60 19.57
N GLU A 66 -10.63 -6.65 19.96
CA GLU A 66 -11.58 -7.67 19.53
C GLU A 66 -11.69 -7.73 18.00
N ALA A 67 -11.77 -8.95 17.44
CA ALA A 67 -11.76 -9.22 16.01
C ALA A 67 -13.10 -8.87 15.32
N LYS A 68 -13.40 -7.56 15.24
CA LYS A 68 -14.62 -7.01 14.62
C LYS A 68 -14.28 -6.05 13.48
N LEU A 69 -14.93 -6.22 12.33
CA LEU A 69 -14.78 -5.31 11.20
C LEU A 69 -15.42 -3.93 11.46
N GLU A 70 -16.32 -3.86 12.45
CA GLU A 70 -16.99 -2.64 12.86
C GLU A 70 -16.01 -1.51 13.21
N GLY A 71 -16.35 -0.30 12.78
CA GLY A 71 -15.51 0.88 12.94
C GLY A 71 -14.40 1.02 11.89
N LEU A 72 -14.18 0.05 11.00
CA LEU A 72 -13.26 0.22 9.86
C LEU A 72 -13.62 1.45 9.03
N ASN A 73 -14.91 1.65 8.72
CA ASN A 73 -15.38 2.79 7.91
C ASN A 73 -15.38 4.12 8.67
N ASN A 74 -15.13 4.12 9.98
CA ASN A 74 -15.04 5.34 10.79
C ASN A 74 -13.62 5.92 10.78
N LEU A 75 -12.65 5.20 10.19
CA LEU A 75 -11.27 5.64 10.05
C LEU A 75 -11.09 6.35 8.70
N ASP A 76 -10.35 7.44 8.71
CA ASP A 76 -9.96 8.22 7.54
C ASP A 76 -8.43 8.42 7.48
N ASP A 77 -7.96 9.18 6.49
CA ASP A 77 -6.53 9.41 6.27
C ASP A 77 -5.85 10.31 7.32
N THR A 78 -6.63 10.93 8.20
CA THR A 78 -6.17 11.87 9.24
C THR A 78 -6.55 11.42 10.65
N SER A 79 -7.07 10.20 10.77
CA SER A 79 -7.55 9.68 12.04
C SER A 79 -6.40 9.53 13.02
N PRO A 80 -6.55 9.99 14.28
CA PRO A 80 -5.52 9.86 15.32
C PRO A 80 -5.32 8.41 15.79
N ILE A 81 -6.12 7.49 15.24
CA ILE A 81 -6.06 6.06 15.52
C ILE A 81 -5.94 5.31 14.20
N GLY A 82 -5.19 4.22 14.22
CA GLY A 82 -4.98 3.30 13.11
C GLY A 82 -5.28 1.86 13.53
N ARG A 83 -5.54 1.01 12.56
CA ARG A 83 -5.73 -0.43 12.78
C ARG A 83 -5.01 -1.23 11.71
N MET A 84 -4.39 -2.33 12.11
CA MET A 84 -3.95 -3.40 11.22
C MET A 84 -4.82 -4.63 11.48
N TYR A 85 -5.28 -5.26 10.41
CA TYR A 85 -6.18 -6.39 10.45
C TYR A 85 -5.46 -7.63 9.93
N GLU A 86 -5.66 -8.77 10.58
CA GLU A 86 -5.45 -10.07 9.95
C GLU A 86 -6.80 -10.63 9.51
N VAL A 87 -6.95 -10.82 8.21
CA VAL A 87 -8.23 -11.16 7.58
C VAL A 87 -8.09 -12.29 6.57
N ASP A 88 -9.20 -13.00 6.39
CA ASP A 88 -9.42 -13.82 5.20
C ASP A 88 -10.22 -12.99 4.19
N VAL A 89 -9.76 -12.94 2.95
CA VAL A 89 -10.37 -12.13 1.89
C VAL A 89 -10.57 -12.98 0.66
N THR A 90 -11.81 -13.01 0.16
CA THR A 90 -12.15 -13.59 -1.13
C THR A 90 -12.03 -12.53 -2.22
N TYR A 91 -11.46 -12.95 -3.35
CA TYR A 91 -11.37 -12.14 -4.58
C TYR A 91 -12.42 -12.66 -5.58
N PRO A 92 -13.51 -11.92 -5.81
CA PRO A 92 -14.54 -12.32 -6.77
C PRO A 92 -14.01 -12.41 -8.22
N VAL A 93 -14.39 -13.49 -8.93
CA VAL A 93 -13.90 -13.78 -10.29
C VAL A 93 -14.32 -12.72 -11.30
N ASP A 94 -15.50 -12.14 -11.13
CA ASP A 94 -16.04 -11.06 -11.95
C ASP A 94 -15.20 -9.77 -11.91
N LEU A 95 -14.34 -9.62 -10.89
CA LEU A 95 -13.44 -8.46 -10.77
C LEU A 95 -12.09 -8.67 -11.47
N HIS A 96 -11.76 -9.87 -11.93
CA HIS A 96 -10.42 -10.18 -12.45
C HIS A 96 -10.07 -9.33 -13.68
N ASP A 97 -10.98 -9.23 -14.65
CA ASP A 97 -10.75 -8.43 -15.86
C ASP A 97 -10.60 -6.94 -15.51
N LYS A 98 -11.41 -6.45 -14.58
CA LYS A 98 -11.39 -5.05 -14.13
C LYS A 98 -10.10 -4.69 -13.38
N HIS A 99 -9.54 -5.64 -12.64
CA HIS A 99 -8.38 -5.43 -11.79
C HIS A 99 -7.08 -6.02 -12.37
N ASN A 100 -7.08 -6.43 -13.65
CA ASN A 100 -5.94 -7.04 -14.33
C ASN A 100 -4.67 -6.19 -14.29
N ASP A 101 -4.82 -4.87 -14.33
CA ASP A 101 -3.67 -3.97 -14.30
C ASP A 101 -3.03 -3.86 -12.92
N LEU A 102 -3.83 -3.93 -11.85
CA LEU A 102 -3.36 -3.72 -10.48
C LEU A 102 -4.24 -4.48 -9.46
N PRO A 103 -4.03 -5.79 -9.26
CA PRO A 103 -4.77 -6.54 -8.26
C PRO A 103 -4.48 -6.04 -6.83
N PHE A 104 -5.52 -5.98 -6.00
CA PHE A 104 -5.39 -5.59 -4.60
C PHE A 104 -4.75 -6.66 -3.72
N LEU A 105 -4.22 -6.24 -2.58
CA LEU A 105 -3.64 -7.10 -1.52
C LEU A 105 -2.51 -8.02 -2.00
N PRO A 106 -1.42 -7.46 -2.57
CA PRO A 106 -0.31 -8.26 -3.04
C PRO A 106 0.42 -8.96 -1.88
N GLU A 107 0.90 -10.18 -2.13
CA GLU A 107 1.56 -11.00 -1.13
C GLU A 107 2.94 -11.48 -1.57
N ASN A 108 3.83 -11.71 -0.61
CA ASN A 108 5.15 -12.19 -0.92
C ASN A 108 5.12 -13.71 -1.13
N GLY A 109 5.37 -14.17 -2.36
CA GLY A 109 5.42 -15.59 -2.71
C GLY A 109 6.57 -15.89 -3.67
N ILE A 110 6.72 -17.16 -4.05
CA ILE A 110 7.70 -17.59 -5.05
C ILE A 110 6.95 -17.83 -6.36
N PRO A 111 7.18 -17.02 -7.41
CA PRO A 111 6.54 -17.24 -8.70
C PRO A 111 6.92 -18.60 -9.30
N ALA A 112 6.04 -19.18 -10.11
CA ALA A 112 6.33 -20.38 -10.87
C ALA A 112 7.61 -20.22 -11.70
N GLY A 113 8.54 -21.17 -11.57
CA GLY A 113 9.84 -21.12 -12.25
C GLY A 113 10.87 -20.18 -11.63
N SER A 114 10.60 -19.56 -10.48
CA SER A 114 11.58 -18.79 -9.71
C SER A 114 12.00 -19.50 -8.42
N LYS A 115 13.16 -19.13 -7.89
CA LYS A 115 13.62 -19.51 -6.53
C LYS A 115 13.59 -18.32 -5.57
N VAL A 116 13.28 -17.12 -6.07
CA VAL A 116 13.36 -15.87 -5.33
C VAL A 116 11.96 -15.44 -4.94
N LYS A 117 11.80 -15.06 -3.67
CA LYS A 117 10.55 -14.50 -3.17
C LYS A 117 10.32 -13.12 -3.79
N LYS A 118 9.14 -12.88 -4.33
CA LYS A 118 8.72 -11.61 -4.91
C LYS A 118 7.38 -11.19 -4.36
N LEU A 119 7.12 -9.89 -4.36
CA LEU A 119 5.78 -9.37 -4.11
C LEU A 119 4.92 -9.63 -5.36
N MET A 120 3.86 -10.40 -5.21
CA MET A 120 2.99 -10.82 -6.30
C MET A 120 1.58 -10.27 -6.07
N ALA A 121 1.04 -9.56 -7.05
CA ALA A 121 -0.36 -9.22 -7.09
C ALA A 121 -1.10 -10.35 -7.83
N THR A 122 -1.84 -11.17 -7.09
CA THR A 122 -2.59 -12.30 -7.63
C THR A 122 -4.06 -12.16 -7.27
N PHE A 123 -4.93 -12.79 -8.06
CA PHE A 123 -6.36 -12.88 -7.77
C PHE A 123 -6.73 -14.00 -6.78
N GLU A 124 -5.73 -14.63 -6.18
CA GLU A 124 -5.98 -15.71 -5.23
C GLU A 124 -6.59 -15.15 -3.95
N SER A 125 -7.52 -15.91 -3.36
CA SER A 125 -8.07 -15.59 -2.05
C SER A 125 -6.97 -15.58 -1.00
N LYS A 126 -7.03 -14.61 -0.08
CA LYS A 126 -6.00 -14.40 0.93
C LYS A 126 -6.44 -15.02 2.25
N LYS A 127 -5.51 -15.68 2.94
CA LYS A 127 -5.74 -16.30 4.26
C LYS A 127 -4.77 -15.73 5.28
N ASN A 128 -5.29 -15.38 6.45
CA ASN A 128 -4.51 -14.74 7.53
C ASN A 128 -3.66 -13.56 7.01
N TYR A 129 -4.24 -12.74 6.13
CA TYR A 129 -3.54 -11.65 5.47
C TYR A 129 -3.49 -10.43 6.38
N VAL A 130 -2.29 -9.97 6.72
CA VAL A 130 -2.08 -8.79 7.55
C VAL A 130 -2.06 -7.54 6.67
N VAL A 131 -2.94 -6.57 6.97
CA VAL A 131 -3.16 -5.38 6.16
C VAL A 131 -3.47 -4.15 7.00
N HIS A 132 -2.99 -2.98 6.57
CA HIS A 132 -3.35 -1.69 7.15
C HIS A 132 -4.78 -1.28 6.75
N TYR A 133 -5.50 -0.61 7.65
CA TYR A 133 -6.92 -0.26 7.44
C TYR A 133 -7.19 0.45 6.11
N ARG A 134 -6.33 1.38 5.69
CA ARG A 134 -6.51 2.12 4.43
C ARG A 134 -6.52 1.22 3.20
N SER A 135 -5.59 0.26 3.15
CA SER A 135 -5.52 -0.70 2.04
C SER A 135 -6.70 -1.68 2.07
N LEU A 136 -7.18 -2.04 3.26
CA LEU A 136 -8.36 -2.88 3.42
C LEU A 136 -9.64 -2.14 2.99
N GLN A 137 -9.81 -0.88 3.40
CA GLN A 137 -10.91 -0.03 2.93
C GLN A 137 -10.90 0.11 1.42
N GLN A 138 -9.73 0.34 0.82
CA GLN A 138 -9.59 0.43 -0.63
C GLN A 138 -9.99 -0.88 -1.33
N ALA A 139 -9.56 -2.03 -0.80
CA ALA A 139 -9.92 -3.35 -1.33
C ALA A 139 -11.44 -3.57 -1.26
N ILE A 140 -12.07 -3.35 -0.10
CA ILE A 140 -13.52 -3.52 0.10
C ILE A 140 -14.31 -2.57 -0.80
N LYS A 141 -13.89 -1.31 -0.90
CA LYS A 141 -14.51 -0.31 -1.78
C LYS A 141 -14.49 -0.73 -3.26
N ASN A 142 -13.52 -1.55 -3.67
CA ASN A 142 -13.41 -2.09 -5.02
C ASN A 142 -14.02 -3.49 -5.16
N GLY A 143 -14.74 -4.00 -4.16
CA GLY A 143 -15.55 -5.21 -4.25
C GLY A 143 -14.91 -6.48 -3.67
N LEU A 144 -13.73 -6.39 -3.05
CA LEU A 144 -13.17 -7.54 -2.33
C LEU A 144 -14.00 -7.83 -1.06
N ILE A 145 -14.17 -9.12 -0.75
CA ILE A 145 -15.06 -9.58 0.32
C ILE A 145 -14.22 -10.07 1.50
N VAL A 146 -14.41 -9.49 2.67
CA VAL A 146 -13.79 -9.98 3.91
C VAL A 146 -14.65 -11.10 4.48
N ASP A 147 -14.12 -12.31 4.46
CA ASP A 147 -14.84 -13.49 4.99
C ASP A 147 -14.72 -13.58 6.51
N LYS A 148 -13.56 -13.21 7.05
CA LYS A 148 -13.24 -13.35 8.46
C LYS A 148 -12.23 -12.30 8.91
N VAL A 149 -12.45 -11.75 10.10
CA VAL A 149 -11.44 -11.00 10.85
C VAL A 149 -10.90 -11.93 11.94
N CYS A 150 -9.59 -12.16 11.93
CA CYS A 150 -8.91 -13.04 12.89
C CYS A 150 -8.45 -12.27 14.12
N ILE A 151 -7.74 -11.15 13.92
CA ILE A 151 -7.23 -10.30 14.99
C ILE A 151 -7.01 -8.88 14.47
N ILE A 152 -7.05 -7.91 15.39
CA ILE A 152 -6.81 -6.50 15.09
C ILE A 152 -5.75 -5.95 16.04
N LEU A 153 -4.79 -5.24 15.46
CA LEU A 153 -3.82 -4.43 16.19
C LEU A 153 -4.24 -2.97 16.07
N TYR A 154 -4.60 -2.36 17.20
CA TYR A 154 -4.85 -0.93 17.34
C TYR A 154 -3.53 -0.16 17.47
N MET A 155 -3.49 1.06 16.94
CA MET A 155 -2.32 1.95 16.96
C MET A 155 -2.76 3.41 17.10
N LEU A 156 -1.93 4.25 17.70
CA LEU A 156 -2.09 5.70 17.67
C LEU A 156 -1.33 6.26 16.47
N ASN A 157 -1.99 7.14 15.72
CA ASN A 157 -1.40 7.86 14.60
C ASN A 157 -1.15 9.31 14.99
N ILE A 158 -0.06 9.89 14.48
CA ILE A 158 0.29 11.30 14.69
C ILE A 158 0.46 11.97 13.34
N SER A 159 0.06 13.25 13.27
CA SER A 159 0.32 14.11 12.13
C SER A 159 1.82 14.35 11.96
N PRO A 160 2.34 14.39 10.72
CA PRO A 160 3.74 14.77 10.50
C PRO A 160 4.05 16.18 11.02
N VAL A 161 3.05 17.07 11.09
CA VAL A 161 3.22 18.44 11.62
C VAL A 161 3.37 18.45 13.15
N ASP A 162 2.77 17.48 13.83
CA ASP A 162 2.82 17.34 15.29
C ASP A 162 4.10 16.62 15.76
N PHE A 163 4.81 15.94 14.85
CA PHE A 163 6.12 15.34 15.13
C PHE A 163 7.14 16.39 15.59
N HIS A 164 7.04 17.62 15.10
CA HIS A 164 7.88 18.76 15.51
C HIS A 164 7.56 19.31 16.91
N ILE A 165 6.43 18.90 17.50
CA ILE A 165 5.97 19.38 18.82
C ILE A 165 6.31 18.36 19.92
N LEU A 166 6.81 17.17 19.56
CA LEU A 166 7.36 16.25 20.55
C LEU A 166 8.64 16.87 21.15
N PRO A 167 8.74 17.01 22.49
CA PRO A 167 9.86 17.70 23.13
C PRO A 167 11.14 16.86 23.06
N GLY A 168 11.75 16.81 21.89
CA GLY A 168 13.14 16.41 21.65
C GLY A 168 13.99 17.67 21.51
N LYS A 169 15.11 17.73 22.23
CA LYS A 169 16.03 18.88 22.19
C LYS A 169 16.64 19.03 20.80
N TYR A 170 16.07 19.88 19.95
CA TYR A 170 16.73 20.36 18.73
C TYR A 170 17.48 21.65 19.05
N SER A 171 18.80 21.68 18.82
CA SER A 171 19.57 22.93 18.81
C SER A 171 19.71 23.41 17.37
N GLU A 172 19.16 24.59 17.09
CA GLU A 172 19.19 25.23 15.79
C GLU A 172 20.57 25.87 15.57
N VAL A 173 21.30 25.45 14.53
CA VAL A 173 22.51 26.14 14.06
C VAL A 173 22.35 26.42 12.58
N ASN A 174 22.25 27.69 12.21
CA ASN A 174 22.19 28.20 10.83
C ASN A 174 21.05 27.65 9.95
N GLY A 175 19.86 27.45 10.50
CA GLY A 175 18.65 27.12 9.71
C GLY A 175 18.68 25.74 9.04
N ILE A 176 19.59 24.85 9.47
CA ILE A 176 19.62 23.45 9.06
C ILE A 176 19.32 22.60 10.29
N PHE A 177 18.21 21.87 10.27
CA PHE A 177 17.94 20.82 11.25
C PHE A 177 18.82 19.62 10.92
N THR A 178 19.84 19.36 11.74
CA THR A 178 20.67 18.16 11.66
C THR A 178 20.19 17.13 12.68
N ASP A 179 19.82 15.94 12.22
CA ASP A 179 19.63 14.76 13.07
C ASP A 179 20.98 14.34 13.69
N TYR A 180 21.09 14.44 15.01
CA TYR A 180 22.09 13.68 15.77
C TYR A 180 21.54 12.29 16.05
N LEU A 181 21.39 11.46 15.02
CA LEU A 181 21.38 10.01 15.20
C LEU A 181 22.82 9.54 14.98
N GLY A 182 23.51 9.42 16.12
CA GLY A 182 24.85 8.86 16.18
C GLY A 182 24.90 7.50 15.50
N VAL A 183 25.89 7.35 14.63
CA VAL A 183 26.46 6.07 14.22
C VAL A 183 26.78 5.27 15.48
N LEU A 184 26.13 4.12 15.64
CA LEU A 184 26.65 2.89 16.24
C LEU A 184 25.86 1.70 15.70
#